data_AF-A0AAU5VNB4-F1
#
_entry.id   AF-A0AAU5VNB4-F1
#
_cell.length_a   1.000
_cell.length_b   1.000
_cell.length_c   1.000
_cell.angle_alpha   90.00
_cell.angle_beta   90.00
_cell.angle_gamma   90.00
#
_symmetry.space_group_name_H-M   'P 1'
#
loop_
_entity.id
_entity.type
_entity.pdbx_description
1 polymer ?
#
loop_
_entity_poly.entity_id
_entity_poly.type
_entity_poly.pdbx_seq_one_letter_code
_entity_poly.pdbx_strand_id
1 'polypeptide(L)'
;METEEFWAAVRTNGTPLVSPDPQGVADHRAVAFLWRGTPTTRAVQVLPNKLGDPRAPEDNLMEQVPGTDVWHWTLRLRHDWRGTYDFYVDEGGGPEPGSAGYWQWLRTQRRHDPLNSRTLPRRWDGGPVSCAELPAAPGGHDWQPRPDVARGRVAAHEMPAVALGGATRRIWLYEPAAGPERPAELPVLVLLDGEHWQPHLGLAHLLDNLIADGRIPPLVALLPDSVDADTRWSELTCRPEFAAFLADELLPWAAARLPVTDDPARTVVAGQSLGGLGAAHAAMSAPGRFGNVLAQSGSFWWPDGPRAEWLTNRLARTPRLPVRFRLSFGEQEWVALPAARRLRAVLEQAGYDDASYREFNGGHDYLWWRTELAAGLVDLLGPDAPSASPRVPVREHGVGRGVQMPG
;
A
#
# COMPACT_ATOMS: atom_id res chain seq x y z
N MET A 1 -37.78 -4.48 -20.91
CA MET A 1 -36.68 -3.55 -21.19
C MET A 1 -35.88 -4.18 -22.30
N GLU A 2 -35.81 -3.52 -23.45
CA GLU A 2 -34.95 -3.99 -24.53
C GLU A 2 -33.49 -3.91 -24.06
N THR A 3 -32.64 -4.88 -24.42
CA THR A 3 -31.26 -4.98 -23.93
C THR A 3 -30.45 -3.70 -24.16
N GLU A 4 -30.75 -2.95 -25.22
CA GLU A 4 -30.12 -1.64 -25.47
C GLU A 4 -30.56 -0.55 -24.50
N GLU A 5 -31.82 -0.52 -24.08
CA GLU A 5 -32.31 0.42 -23.06
C GLU A 5 -31.59 0.17 -21.72
N PHE A 6 -31.37 -1.11 -21.38
CA PHE A 6 -30.57 -1.50 -20.22
C PHE A 6 -29.15 -0.95 -20.33
N TRP A 7 -28.45 -1.19 -21.44
CA TRP A 7 -27.09 -0.67 -21.62
C TRP A 7 -27.00 0.84 -21.69
N ALA A 8 -28.04 1.53 -22.18
CA ALA A 8 -28.12 2.99 -22.13
C ALA A 8 -28.21 3.51 -20.68
N ALA A 9 -29.02 2.85 -19.84
CA ALA A 9 -29.10 3.15 -18.42
C ALA A 9 -27.78 2.87 -17.70
N VAL A 10 -27.14 1.73 -17.95
CA VAL A 10 -25.84 1.38 -17.35
C VAL A 10 -24.75 2.38 -17.76
N ARG A 11 -24.69 2.79 -19.04
CA ARG A 11 -23.73 3.82 -19.49
C ARG A 11 -23.91 5.17 -18.80
N THR A 12 -25.14 5.49 -18.41
CA THR A 12 -25.45 6.73 -17.69
C THR A 12 -25.08 6.63 -16.22
N ASN A 13 -25.34 5.48 -15.59
CA ASN A 13 -25.12 5.29 -14.15
C ASN A 13 -23.69 4.87 -13.80
N GLY A 14 -22.95 4.29 -14.75
CA GLY A 14 -21.66 3.66 -14.55
C GLY A 14 -21.76 2.26 -13.91
N THR A 15 -20.60 1.61 -13.80
CA THR A 15 -20.45 0.28 -13.19
C THR A 15 -19.42 0.29 -12.05
N PRO A 16 -19.48 -0.68 -11.11
CA PRO A 16 -20.53 -1.71 -10.98
C PRO A 16 -21.89 -1.12 -10.53
N LEU A 17 -22.98 -1.84 -10.80
CA LEU A 17 -24.29 -1.43 -10.30
C LEU A 17 -24.42 -1.78 -8.81
N VAL A 18 -24.92 -0.83 -8.02
CA VAL A 18 -25.12 -1.01 -6.57
C VAL A 18 -26.60 -0.85 -6.25
N SER A 19 -27.19 -1.86 -5.62
CA SER A 19 -28.59 -1.87 -5.19
C SER A 19 -28.72 -2.24 -3.70
N PRO A 20 -29.89 -1.99 -3.08
CA PRO A 20 -30.17 -2.47 -1.73
C PRO A 20 -29.92 -3.97 -1.60
N ASP A 21 -29.51 -4.42 -0.42
CA ASP A 21 -29.34 -5.84 -0.16
C ASP A 21 -30.66 -6.62 -0.36
N PRO A 22 -30.70 -7.67 -1.19
CA PRO A 22 -31.89 -8.53 -1.35
C PRO A 22 -32.35 -9.20 -0.05
N GLN A 23 -31.48 -9.34 0.96
CA GLN A 23 -31.84 -9.87 2.28
C GLN A 23 -32.29 -8.78 3.28
N GLY A 24 -32.31 -7.51 2.87
CA GLY A 24 -32.77 -6.39 3.70
C GLY A 24 -31.79 -5.97 4.80
N VAL A 25 -30.54 -6.44 4.78
CA VAL A 25 -29.52 -6.06 5.77
C VAL A 25 -29.01 -4.65 5.44
N ALA A 26 -29.22 -3.71 6.37
CA ALA A 26 -29.06 -2.27 6.13
C ALA A 26 -27.63 -1.85 5.74
N ASP A 27 -26.62 -2.51 6.31
CA ASP A 27 -25.20 -2.26 6.04
C ASP A 27 -24.67 -3.07 4.86
N HIS A 28 -25.50 -3.81 4.12
CA HIS A 28 -25.09 -4.55 2.93
C HIS A 28 -25.71 -3.99 1.65
N ARG A 29 -25.05 -4.26 0.52
CA ARG A 29 -25.51 -3.94 -0.83
C ARG A 29 -25.33 -5.14 -1.73
N ALA A 30 -26.20 -5.27 -2.72
CA ALA A 30 -25.92 -6.11 -3.88
C ALA A 30 -25.10 -5.30 -4.89
N VAL A 31 -23.95 -5.86 -5.31
CA VAL A 31 -22.98 -5.22 -6.19
C VAL A 31 -22.84 -6.09 -7.42
N ALA A 32 -23.40 -5.64 -8.54
CA ALA A 32 -23.39 -6.36 -9.80
C ALA A 32 -22.29 -5.81 -10.73
N PHE A 33 -21.30 -6.65 -10.99
CA PHE A 33 -20.32 -6.43 -12.05
C PHE A 33 -20.95 -6.86 -13.38
N LEU A 34 -20.75 -6.07 -14.42
CA LEU A 34 -21.38 -6.29 -15.73
C LEU A 34 -20.34 -6.31 -16.83
N TRP A 35 -20.52 -7.21 -17.79
CA TRP A 35 -19.79 -7.21 -19.04
C TRP A 35 -20.75 -7.33 -20.21
N ARG A 36 -20.53 -6.52 -21.24
CA ARG A 36 -21.28 -6.58 -22.49
C ARG A 36 -20.56 -7.52 -23.45
N GLY A 37 -21.09 -8.73 -23.59
CA GLY A 37 -20.54 -9.76 -24.46
C GLY A 37 -20.67 -9.42 -25.94
N THR A 38 -19.90 -10.12 -26.75
CA THR A 38 -20.00 -10.17 -28.20
C THR A 38 -20.50 -11.56 -28.63
N PRO A 39 -20.85 -11.77 -29.91
CA PRO A 39 -21.18 -13.11 -30.42
C PRO A 39 -20.06 -14.15 -30.25
N THR A 40 -18.82 -13.71 -30.01
CA THR A 40 -17.67 -14.59 -29.80
C THR A 40 -17.30 -14.79 -28.33
N THR A 41 -17.97 -14.09 -27.40
CA THR A 41 -17.68 -14.24 -25.97
C THR A 41 -18.10 -15.63 -25.49
N ARG A 42 -17.11 -16.45 -25.08
CA ARG A 42 -17.32 -17.80 -24.55
C ARG A 42 -17.38 -17.83 -23.01
N ALA A 43 -16.63 -16.95 -22.35
CA ALA A 43 -16.58 -16.85 -20.90
C ALA A 43 -16.11 -15.46 -20.46
N VAL A 44 -16.60 -15.03 -19.30
CA VAL A 44 -16.14 -13.83 -18.62
C VAL A 44 -15.84 -14.17 -17.17
N GLN A 45 -14.65 -13.89 -16.69
CA GLN A 45 -14.29 -13.94 -15.28
C GLN A 45 -14.14 -12.51 -14.77
N VAL A 46 -14.64 -12.23 -13.57
CA VAL A 46 -14.39 -10.97 -12.87
C VAL A 46 -13.64 -11.24 -11.57
N LEU A 47 -12.62 -10.43 -11.28
CA LEU A 47 -11.81 -10.57 -10.07
C LEU A 47 -11.74 -9.25 -9.31
N PRO A 48 -12.71 -8.97 -8.43
CA PRO A 48 -12.56 -7.93 -7.43
C PRO A 48 -11.48 -8.33 -6.43
N ASN A 49 -10.66 -7.35 -6.05
CA ASN A 49 -9.44 -7.56 -5.28
C ASN A 49 -9.70 -8.41 -4.03
N LYS A 50 -9.05 -9.59 -3.98
CA LYS A 50 -9.15 -10.59 -2.91
C LYS A 50 -10.54 -11.17 -2.62
N LEU A 51 -11.57 -10.83 -3.39
CA LEU A 51 -12.88 -11.48 -3.31
C LEU A 51 -12.98 -12.68 -4.24
N GLY A 52 -12.29 -12.66 -5.38
CA GLY A 52 -12.18 -13.83 -6.24
C GLY A 52 -11.05 -14.78 -5.82
N ASP A 53 -11.33 -16.09 -5.76
CA ASP A 53 -10.33 -17.12 -5.43
C ASP A 53 -9.59 -17.59 -6.70
N PRO A 54 -8.33 -17.20 -6.96
CA PRO A 54 -7.56 -17.71 -8.10
C PRO A 54 -7.32 -19.22 -8.12
N ARG A 55 -7.53 -19.94 -7.02
CA ARG A 55 -7.38 -21.41 -6.91
C ARG A 55 -8.67 -22.15 -7.30
N ALA A 56 -9.80 -21.46 -7.30
CA ALA A 56 -11.09 -21.94 -7.80
C ALA A 56 -11.58 -20.99 -8.90
N PRO A 57 -10.89 -20.93 -10.05
CA PRO A 57 -11.16 -19.93 -11.09
C PRO A 57 -12.59 -20.03 -11.66
N GLU A 58 -13.19 -21.22 -11.67
CA GLU A 58 -14.58 -21.47 -12.05
C GLU A 58 -15.60 -20.70 -11.21
N ASP A 59 -15.35 -20.51 -9.92
CA ASP A 59 -16.27 -19.81 -8.99
C ASP A 59 -16.33 -18.30 -9.25
N ASN A 60 -15.43 -17.79 -10.11
CA ASN A 60 -15.34 -16.38 -10.45
C ASN A 60 -15.93 -16.08 -11.86
N LEU A 61 -16.55 -17.07 -12.50
CA LEU A 61 -17.21 -16.89 -13.79
C LEU A 61 -18.49 -16.07 -13.63
N MET A 62 -18.73 -15.18 -14.59
CA MET A 62 -19.97 -14.45 -14.73
C MET A 62 -21.01 -15.32 -15.42
N GLU A 63 -22.27 -15.10 -15.08
CA GLU A 63 -23.42 -15.75 -15.72
C GLU A 63 -23.94 -14.87 -16.86
N GLN A 64 -24.27 -15.47 -18.00
CA GLN A 64 -24.96 -14.78 -19.09
C GLN A 64 -26.47 -14.80 -18.85
N VAL A 65 -27.12 -13.64 -18.95
CA VAL A 65 -28.59 -13.58 -18.98
C VAL A 65 -29.08 -14.20 -20.29
N PRO A 66 -29.90 -15.28 -20.25
CA PRO A 66 -30.31 -16.01 -21.44
C PRO A 66 -30.94 -15.11 -22.51
N GLY A 67 -30.49 -15.26 -23.75
CA GLY A 67 -30.99 -14.51 -24.91
C GLY A 67 -30.49 -13.06 -25.01
N THR A 68 -29.47 -12.67 -24.23
CA THR A 68 -28.90 -11.31 -24.25
C THR A 68 -27.38 -11.33 -24.32
N ASP A 69 -26.77 -10.15 -24.50
CA ASP A 69 -25.32 -9.93 -24.39
C ASP A 69 -24.87 -9.53 -22.97
N VAL A 70 -25.76 -9.66 -21.97
CA VAL A 70 -25.48 -9.26 -20.58
C VAL A 70 -24.85 -10.41 -19.81
N TRP A 71 -23.60 -10.19 -19.37
CA TRP A 71 -22.93 -11.04 -18.40
C TRP A 71 -22.90 -10.35 -17.05
N HIS A 72 -23.17 -11.06 -15.97
CA HIS A 72 -23.15 -10.50 -14.62
C HIS A 72 -22.53 -11.42 -13.56
N TRP A 73 -21.99 -10.82 -12.52
CA TRP A 73 -21.70 -11.49 -11.26
C TRP A 73 -22.04 -10.55 -10.12
N THR A 74 -22.84 -11.02 -9.17
CA THR A 74 -23.39 -10.18 -8.11
C THR A 74 -22.92 -10.68 -6.75
N LEU A 75 -22.27 -9.80 -6.00
CA LEU A 75 -21.83 -10.06 -4.64
C LEU A 75 -22.69 -9.28 -3.64
N ARG A 76 -22.92 -9.87 -2.47
CA ARG A 76 -23.45 -9.12 -1.31
C ARG A 76 -22.27 -8.62 -0.48
N LEU A 77 -22.07 -7.31 -0.44
CA LEU A 77 -20.92 -6.67 0.23
C LEU A 77 -21.39 -5.64 1.25
N ARG A 78 -20.65 -5.52 2.36
CA ARG A 78 -20.83 -4.42 3.32
C ARG A 78 -20.62 -3.07 2.62
N HIS A 79 -21.46 -2.09 2.90
CA HIS A 79 -21.56 -0.81 2.20
C HIS A 79 -20.35 0.14 2.36
N ASP A 80 -19.38 -0.21 3.20
CA ASP A 80 -18.09 0.45 3.37
C ASP A 80 -16.95 -0.22 2.58
N TRP A 81 -17.25 -1.26 1.80
CA TRP A 81 -16.27 -1.92 0.94
C TRP A 81 -15.82 -1.02 -0.22
N ARG A 82 -14.55 -1.16 -0.58
CA ARG A 82 -14.04 -0.73 -1.88
C ARG A 82 -12.88 -1.60 -2.31
N GLY A 83 -12.63 -1.62 -3.61
CA GLY A 83 -11.52 -2.35 -4.19
C GLY A 83 -11.45 -2.15 -5.71
N THR A 84 -10.32 -2.52 -6.26
CA THR A 84 -10.09 -2.61 -7.69
C THR A 84 -10.57 -3.95 -8.22
N TYR A 85 -10.89 -4.01 -9.51
CA TYR A 85 -11.28 -5.24 -10.18
C TYR A 85 -10.88 -5.23 -11.66
N ASP A 86 -10.77 -6.43 -12.21
CA ASP A 86 -10.56 -6.67 -13.63
C ASP A 86 -11.51 -7.74 -14.16
N PHE A 87 -11.73 -7.67 -15.46
CA PHE A 87 -12.31 -8.77 -16.23
C PHE A 87 -11.23 -9.56 -16.95
N TYR A 88 -11.51 -10.83 -17.20
CA TYR A 88 -10.74 -11.70 -18.06
C TYR A 88 -11.71 -12.37 -19.02
N VAL A 89 -11.55 -12.09 -20.30
CA VAL A 89 -12.60 -12.32 -21.29
C VAL A 89 -12.09 -13.26 -22.36
N ASP A 90 -12.77 -14.40 -22.51
CA ASP A 90 -12.56 -15.30 -23.63
C ASP A 90 -13.46 -14.86 -24.79
N GLU A 91 -12.87 -14.21 -25.79
CA GLU A 91 -13.52 -13.84 -27.06
C GLU A 91 -13.26 -14.86 -28.18
N GLY A 92 -12.84 -16.08 -27.84
CA GLY A 92 -12.41 -17.12 -28.78
C GLY A 92 -10.91 -17.05 -29.13
N GLY A 93 -10.45 -18.03 -29.92
CA GLY A 93 -9.06 -18.12 -30.40
C GLY A 93 -8.04 -18.64 -29.38
N GLY A 94 -8.46 -18.93 -28.14
CA GLY A 94 -7.65 -19.58 -27.12
C GLY A 94 -7.84 -21.10 -27.06
N PRO A 95 -7.25 -21.76 -26.04
CA PRO A 95 -7.55 -23.15 -25.70
C PRO A 95 -9.04 -23.38 -25.45
N GLU A 96 -9.48 -24.63 -25.53
CA GLU A 96 -10.85 -24.99 -25.20
C GLU A 96 -11.11 -24.85 -23.68
N PRO A 97 -12.26 -24.29 -23.27
CA PRO A 97 -12.65 -24.26 -21.86
C PRO A 97 -12.56 -25.65 -21.21
N GLY A 98 -11.91 -25.73 -20.04
CA GLY A 98 -11.67 -26.99 -19.33
C GLY A 98 -10.40 -27.75 -19.74
N SER A 99 -9.68 -27.30 -20.78
CA SER A 99 -8.38 -27.88 -21.11
C SER A 99 -7.30 -27.50 -20.09
N ALA A 100 -6.24 -28.30 -20.02
CA ALA A 100 -5.03 -27.93 -19.28
C ALA A 100 -4.52 -26.57 -19.80
N GLY A 101 -4.18 -25.65 -18.88
CA GLY A 101 -3.67 -24.33 -19.21
C GLY A 101 -4.71 -23.28 -19.62
N TYR A 102 -6.01 -23.64 -19.76
CA TYR A 102 -7.06 -22.68 -20.12
C TYR A 102 -7.08 -21.48 -19.16
N TRP A 103 -7.07 -21.72 -17.85
CA TRP A 103 -7.09 -20.64 -16.85
C TRP A 103 -5.84 -19.77 -16.87
N GLN A 104 -4.67 -20.37 -17.11
CA GLN A 104 -3.42 -19.62 -17.26
C GLN A 104 -3.50 -18.69 -18.49
N TRP A 105 -4.05 -19.19 -19.60
CA TRP A 105 -4.30 -18.38 -20.78
C TRP A 105 -5.35 -17.29 -20.53
N LEU A 106 -6.50 -17.60 -19.93
CA LEU A 106 -7.56 -16.62 -19.67
C LEU A 106 -7.05 -15.46 -18.81
N ARG A 107 -6.16 -15.73 -17.85
CA ARG A 107 -5.50 -14.70 -17.02
C ARG A 107 -4.62 -13.72 -17.81
N THR A 108 -4.27 -14.04 -19.05
CA THR A 108 -3.59 -13.10 -19.97
C THR A 108 -4.58 -12.23 -20.75
N GLN A 109 -5.85 -12.62 -20.84
CA GLN A 109 -6.91 -11.92 -21.58
C GLN A 109 -7.60 -10.84 -20.73
N ARG A 110 -6.80 -10.09 -19.97
CA ARG A 110 -7.29 -9.06 -19.05
C ARG A 110 -7.97 -7.90 -19.80
N ARG A 111 -9.05 -7.38 -19.23
CA ARG A 111 -9.77 -6.18 -19.67
C ARG A 111 -10.14 -5.35 -18.44
N HIS A 112 -10.03 -4.03 -18.55
CA HIS A 112 -10.67 -3.14 -17.59
C HIS A 112 -12.16 -3.02 -17.93
N ASP A 113 -12.96 -2.55 -16.98
CA ASP A 113 -14.37 -2.25 -17.21
C ASP A 113 -14.52 -0.99 -18.08
N PRO A 114 -15.02 -1.11 -19.33
CA PRO A 114 -15.17 0.03 -20.23
C PRO A 114 -16.29 0.98 -19.82
N LEU A 115 -17.18 0.58 -18.90
CA LEU A 115 -18.30 1.37 -18.41
C LEU A 115 -17.99 2.05 -17.06
N ASN A 116 -16.80 1.80 -16.50
CA ASN A 116 -16.35 2.41 -15.26
C ASN A 116 -15.31 3.51 -15.54
N SER A 117 -15.71 4.75 -15.33
CA SER A 117 -14.82 5.93 -15.44
C SER A 117 -13.84 6.06 -14.28
N ARG A 118 -14.05 5.36 -13.17
CA ARG A 118 -13.17 5.38 -12.00
C ARG A 118 -12.12 4.30 -12.15
N THR A 119 -10.90 4.74 -12.39
CA THR A 119 -9.76 3.84 -12.55
C THR A 119 -8.54 4.27 -11.77
N LEU A 120 -7.66 3.31 -11.48
CA LEU A 120 -6.31 3.56 -10.99
C LEU A 120 -5.27 3.09 -12.01
N PRO A 121 -4.10 3.74 -12.06
CA PRO A 121 -2.99 3.23 -12.85
C PRO A 121 -2.47 1.93 -12.25
N ARG A 122 -1.93 1.05 -13.10
CA ARG A 122 -1.18 -0.12 -12.64
C ARG A 122 0.28 0.21 -12.44
N ARG A 123 0.95 -0.67 -11.71
CA ARG A 123 2.39 -0.65 -11.52
C ARG A 123 3.07 -1.56 -12.55
N TRP A 124 4.17 -1.09 -13.14
CA TRP A 124 5.03 -1.83 -14.09
C TRP A 124 4.28 -2.44 -15.28
N ASP A 125 3.48 -1.61 -15.94
CA ASP A 125 2.76 -1.87 -17.19
C ASP A 125 1.36 -2.52 -17.09
N GLY A 126 0.57 -2.21 -18.11
CA GLY A 126 -0.84 -2.58 -18.25
C GLY A 126 -1.76 -1.37 -18.23
N GLY A 127 -2.88 -1.46 -18.97
CA GLY A 127 -3.93 -0.44 -18.93
C GLY A 127 -4.49 -0.22 -17.52
N PRO A 128 -5.34 0.79 -17.30
CA PRO A 128 -5.90 1.08 -15.98
C PRO A 128 -6.61 -0.12 -15.35
N VAL A 129 -6.78 -0.10 -14.03
CA VAL A 129 -7.65 -1.03 -13.28
C VAL A 129 -8.91 -0.30 -12.82
N SER A 130 -10.07 -0.95 -12.93
CA SER A 130 -11.35 -0.37 -12.55
C SER A 130 -11.53 -0.35 -11.04
N CYS A 131 -12.20 0.67 -10.51
CA CYS A 131 -12.41 0.87 -9.07
C CYS A 131 -13.89 0.77 -8.73
N ALA A 132 -14.20 0.02 -7.67
CA ALA A 132 -15.53 -0.06 -7.10
C ALA A 132 -15.47 0.48 -5.66
N GLU A 133 -16.32 1.46 -5.37
CA GLU A 133 -16.45 2.09 -4.05
C GLU A 133 -17.93 2.12 -3.66
N LEU A 134 -18.26 1.51 -2.52
CA LEU A 134 -19.64 1.50 -2.02
C LEU A 134 -19.96 2.77 -1.22
N PRO A 135 -21.26 3.09 -1.00
CA PRO A 135 -21.68 4.42 -0.56
C PRO A 135 -21.08 4.93 0.77
N ALA A 136 -20.64 4.05 1.67
CA ALA A 136 -19.99 4.43 2.93
C ALA A 136 -18.48 4.14 2.95
N ALA A 137 -17.89 3.77 1.81
CA ALA A 137 -16.45 3.61 1.73
C ALA A 137 -15.75 4.97 1.92
N PRO A 138 -14.53 5.00 2.49
CA PRO A 138 -13.82 6.26 2.70
C PRO A 138 -13.58 7.01 1.38
N GLY A 139 -13.93 8.29 1.34
CA GLY A 139 -13.75 9.13 0.15
C GLY A 139 -12.28 9.46 -0.15
N GLY A 140 -11.95 9.60 -1.42
CA GLY A 140 -10.59 9.96 -1.90
C GLY A 140 -10.29 11.46 -2.01
N HIS A 141 -10.98 12.31 -1.25
CA HIS A 141 -10.89 13.78 -1.38
C HIS A 141 -9.47 14.32 -1.21
N ASP A 142 -8.70 13.78 -0.26
CA ASP A 142 -7.31 14.14 0.00
C ASP A 142 -6.39 13.97 -1.22
N TRP A 143 -6.79 13.15 -2.19
CA TRP A 143 -5.96 12.84 -3.36
C TRP A 143 -6.26 13.71 -4.57
N GLN A 144 -7.32 14.52 -4.50
CA GLN A 144 -7.71 15.38 -5.60
C GLN A 144 -6.92 16.69 -5.57
N PRO A 145 -6.49 17.21 -6.73
CA PRO A 145 -5.86 18.51 -6.77
C PRO A 145 -6.85 19.60 -6.32
N ARG A 146 -6.48 20.36 -5.29
CA ARG A 146 -7.20 21.57 -4.86
C ARG A 146 -6.56 22.83 -5.48
N PRO A 147 -7.32 23.73 -6.12
CA PRO A 147 -6.76 24.92 -6.75
C PRO A 147 -6.18 25.93 -5.74
N ASP A 148 -6.77 26.00 -4.55
CA ASP A 148 -6.40 26.97 -3.50
C ASP A 148 -5.29 26.46 -2.55
N VAL A 149 -4.69 25.30 -2.85
CA VAL A 149 -3.64 24.70 -2.02
C VAL A 149 -2.27 24.96 -2.65
N ALA A 150 -1.35 25.49 -1.83
CA ALA A 150 0.04 25.69 -2.22
C ALA A 150 0.69 24.36 -2.58
N ARG A 151 1.42 24.33 -3.71
CA ARG A 151 1.98 23.12 -4.29
C ARG A 151 3.42 22.89 -3.86
N GLY A 152 3.69 21.72 -3.31
CA GLY A 152 5.05 21.21 -3.20
C GLY A 152 5.67 20.94 -4.57
N ARG A 153 6.98 20.77 -4.58
CA ARG A 153 7.76 20.46 -5.78
C ARG A 153 8.19 19.01 -5.74
N VAL A 154 7.98 18.28 -6.84
CA VAL A 154 8.55 16.95 -7.04
C VAL A 154 9.66 17.03 -8.09
N ALA A 155 10.82 16.45 -7.78
CA ALA A 155 11.92 16.28 -8.73
C ALA A 155 12.40 14.82 -8.73
N ALA A 156 12.70 14.29 -9.91
CA ALA A 156 13.38 13.00 -10.03
C ALA A 156 14.89 13.23 -9.99
N HIS A 157 15.58 12.42 -9.19
CA HIS A 157 17.01 12.42 -9.05
C HIS A 157 17.55 11.01 -9.26
N GLU A 158 18.80 10.92 -9.66
CA GLU A 158 19.54 9.68 -9.80
C GLU A 158 20.68 9.72 -8.78
N MET A 159 20.81 8.67 -7.96
CA MET A 159 21.88 8.56 -6.97
C MET A 159 22.55 7.18 -7.02
N PRO A 160 23.88 7.06 -6.86
CA PRO A 160 24.52 5.76 -6.69
C PRO A 160 24.00 5.07 -5.43
N ALA A 161 23.59 3.80 -5.55
CA ALA A 161 23.21 2.95 -4.41
C ALA A 161 24.36 1.98 -4.10
N VAL A 162 25.36 2.45 -3.36
CA VAL A 162 26.63 1.74 -3.14
C VAL A 162 26.41 0.44 -2.37
N ALA A 163 25.60 0.47 -1.31
CA ALA A 163 25.22 -0.70 -0.52
C ALA A 163 24.50 -1.76 -1.38
N LEU A 164 23.82 -1.35 -2.46
CA LEU A 164 23.12 -2.22 -3.39
C LEU A 164 23.99 -2.64 -4.60
N GLY A 165 25.31 -2.50 -4.51
CA GLY A 165 26.25 -2.88 -5.56
C GLY A 165 26.63 -1.74 -6.52
N GLY A 166 26.25 -0.50 -6.22
CA GLY A 166 26.71 0.71 -6.91
C GLY A 166 25.89 1.13 -8.13
N ALA A 167 24.84 0.38 -8.48
CA ALA A 167 23.92 0.80 -9.55
C ALA A 167 23.20 2.10 -9.16
N THR A 168 22.89 2.91 -10.16
CA THR A 168 22.15 4.15 -9.96
C THR A 168 20.69 3.84 -9.62
N ARG A 169 20.18 4.47 -8.56
CA ARG A 169 18.79 4.41 -8.11
C ARG A 169 18.11 5.74 -8.36
N ARG A 170 16.94 5.68 -9.01
CA ARG A 170 16.06 6.84 -9.12
C ARG A 170 15.34 7.09 -7.80
N ILE A 171 15.29 8.36 -7.40
CA ILE A 171 14.56 8.86 -6.25
C ILE A 171 13.64 9.98 -6.70
N TRP A 172 12.35 9.91 -6.40
CA TRP A 172 11.51 11.11 -6.42
C TRP A 172 11.62 11.82 -5.07
N LEU A 173 11.98 13.09 -5.12
CA LEU A 173 12.07 13.98 -3.96
C LEU A 173 10.90 14.95 -4.01
N TYR A 174 10.02 14.88 -3.01
CA TYR A 174 9.00 15.88 -2.73
C TYR A 174 9.53 16.88 -1.69
N GLU A 175 9.51 18.17 -2.05
CA GLU A 175 9.72 19.29 -1.13
C GLU A 175 8.38 20.02 -0.92
N PRO A 176 7.98 20.31 0.33
CA PRO A 176 6.72 21.01 0.57
C PRO A 176 6.81 22.47 0.13
N ALA A 177 5.66 23.10 -0.13
CA ALA A 177 5.63 24.52 -0.43
C ALA A 177 6.28 25.36 0.69
N ALA A 178 6.94 26.46 0.33
CA ALA A 178 7.46 27.40 1.32
C ALA A 178 6.29 28.05 2.08
N GLY A 179 6.44 28.23 3.40
CA GLY A 179 5.40 28.81 4.23
C GLY A 179 5.92 29.15 5.64
N PRO A 180 5.18 30.00 6.38
CA PRO A 180 5.59 30.47 7.71
C PRO A 180 5.65 29.35 8.76
N GLU A 181 4.91 28.26 8.55
CA GLU A 181 4.84 27.10 9.46
C GLU A 181 5.91 26.03 9.16
N ARG A 182 6.88 26.32 8.28
CA ARG A 182 7.97 25.39 7.95
C ARG A 182 8.90 25.24 9.17
N PRO A 183 9.09 24.03 9.72
CA PRO A 183 10.02 23.82 10.81
C PRO A 183 11.47 24.03 10.34
N ALA A 184 12.37 24.36 11.29
CA ALA A 184 13.79 24.55 11.00
C ALA A 184 14.43 23.31 10.36
N GLU A 185 14.04 22.13 10.83
CA GLU A 185 14.37 20.84 10.24
C GLU A 185 13.07 20.11 9.87
N LEU A 186 12.97 19.61 8.64
CA LEU A 186 11.78 18.95 8.10
C LEU A 186 11.71 17.48 8.53
N PRO A 187 10.54 16.98 8.97
CA PRO A 187 10.30 15.53 9.06
C PRO A 187 10.55 14.86 7.71
N VAL A 188 10.91 13.58 7.75
CA VAL A 188 11.20 12.79 6.55
C VAL A 188 10.23 11.63 6.43
N LEU A 189 9.66 11.45 5.24
CA LEU A 189 8.95 10.25 4.82
C LEU A 189 9.79 9.52 3.77
N VAL A 190 10.27 8.32 4.08
CA VAL A 190 10.78 7.38 3.08
C VAL A 190 9.63 6.46 2.67
N LEU A 191 9.12 6.61 1.45
CA LEU A 191 8.00 5.81 0.94
C LEU A 191 8.49 4.88 -0.17
N LEU A 192 8.49 3.58 0.12
CA LEU A 192 8.92 2.54 -0.81
C LEU A 192 7.91 2.36 -1.96
N ASP A 193 8.33 1.68 -3.02
CA ASP A 193 7.58 1.57 -4.29
C ASP A 193 7.35 2.95 -4.93
N GLY A 194 8.40 3.78 -4.89
CA GLY A 194 8.34 5.20 -5.21
C GLY A 194 7.82 5.51 -6.61
N GLU A 195 8.15 4.66 -7.58
CA GLU A 195 7.76 4.82 -8.98
C GLU A 195 6.26 4.66 -9.21
N HIS A 196 5.55 4.02 -8.28
CA HIS A 196 4.09 3.92 -8.36
C HIS A 196 3.41 5.08 -7.63
N TRP A 197 3.90 5.43 -6.44
CA TRP A 197 3.39 6.58 -5.69
C TRP A 197 3.57 7.91 -6.44
N GLN A 198 4.67 8.03 -7.17
CA GLN A 198 4.99 9.17 -8.02
C GLN A 198 5.62 8.68 -9.34
N PRO A 199 5.12 9.10 -10.51
CA PRO A 199 4.07 10.10 -10.74
C PRO A 199 2.63 9.55 -10.77
N HIS A 200 2.41 8.25 -10.57
CA HIS A 200 1.14 7.63 -10.97
C HIS A 200 -0.02 7.82 -9.99
N LEU A 201 0.20 7.73 -8.68
CA LEU A 201 -0.89 7.76 -7.68
C LEU A 201 -1.18 9.15 -7.08
N GLY A 202 -0.41 10.18 -7.45
CA GLY A 202 -0.65 11.55 -7.03
C GLY A 202 -0.29 11.83 -5.57
N LEU A 203 0.79 11.23 -5.04
CA LEU A 203 1.23 11.45 -3.66
C LEU A 203 1.42 12.94 -3.33
N ALA A 204 1.94 13.74 -4.26
CA ALA A 204 2.14 15.18 -4.03
C ALA A 204 0.83 15.89 -3.64
N HIS A 205 -0.30 15.52 -4.26
CA HIS A 205 -1.60 16.10 -3.91
C HIS A 205 -2.04 15.71 -2.50
N LEU A 206 -1.81 14.46 -2.11
CA LEU A 206 -2.08 14.01 -0.74
C LEU A 206 -1.30 14.86 0.26
N LEU A 207 0.01 14.96 0.08
CA LEU A 207 0.89 15.66 1.02
C LEU A 207 0.53 17.16 1.08
N ASP A 208 0.34 17.80 -0.07
CA ASP A 208 -0.08 19.21 -0.15
C ASP A 208 -1.38 19.46 0.63
N ASN A 209 -2.39 18.61 0.43
CA ASN A 209 -3.70 18.76 1.07
C ASN A 209 -3.62 18.51 2.58
N LEU A 210 -2.92 17.46 3.03
CA LEU A 210 -2.75 17.19 4.46
C LEU A 210 -1.97 18.29 5.18
N ILE A 211 -0.96 18.88 4.51
CA ILE A 211 -0.20 20.02 5.04
C ILE A 211 -1.08 21.27 5.11
N ALA A 212 -1.81 21.58 4.04
CA ALA A 212 -2.69 22.76 3.98
C ALA A 212 -3.82 22.71 5.02
N ASP A 213 -4.29 21.51 5.36
CA ASP A 213 -5.32 21.31 6.38
C ASP A 213 -4.73 21.20 7.81
N GLY A 214 -3.42 21.38 7.99
CA GLY A 214 -2.75 21.29 9.28
C GLY A 214 -2.75 19.89 9.91
N ARG A 215 -3.09 18.86 9.13
CA ARG A 215 -3.21 17.46 9.60
C ARG A 215 -1.84 16.79 9.75
N ILE A 216 -0.83 17.27 9.02
CA ILE A 216 0.59 16.93 9.18
C ILE A 216 1.44 18.20 9.00
N PRO A 217 2.63 18.29 9.62
CA PRO A 217 3.57 19.37 9.34
C PRO A 217 4.13 19.27 7.92
N PRO A 218 4.64 20.38 7.35
CA PRO A 218 5.46 20.33 6.15
C PRO A 218 6.60 19.31 6.31
N LEU A 219 6.76 18.40 5.35
CA LEU A 219 7.73 17.30 5.38
C LEU A 219 8.40 17.07 4.02
N VAL A 220 9.58 16.46 4.03
CA VAL A 220 10.25 15.96 2.82
C VAL A 220 9.88 14.51 2.60
N ALA A 221 9.49 14.14 1.38
CA ALA A 221 9.29 12.73 1.02
C ALA A 221 10.37 12.25 0.04
N LEU A 222 10.97 11.11 0.35
CA LEU A 222 11.97 10.40 -0.43
C LEU A 222 11.34 9.10 -0.93
N LEU A 223 11.27 8.95 -2.24
CA LEU A 223 10.61 7.83 -2.89
C LEU A 223 11.60 7.05 -3.75
N PRO A 224 12.31 6.05 -3.20
CA PRO A 224 13.19 5.22 -4.01
C PRO A 224 12.39 4.32 -4.97
N ASP A 225 12.83 4.30 -6.23
CA ASP A 225 12.33 3.39 -7.27
C ASP A 225 12.60 1.95 -6.86
N SER A 226 11.66 1.04 -7.12
CA SER A 226 11.89 -0.41 -6.93
C SER A 226 12.47 -1.11 -8.16
N VAL A 227 12.70 -0.37 -9.26
CA VAL A 227 13.30 -0.79 -10.52
C VAL A 227 12.41 -1.77 -11.29
N ASP A 228 12.26 -2.99 -10.80
CA ASP A 228 11.46 -4.05 -11.40
C ASP A 228 10.98 -5.05 -10.33
N ALA A 229 10.20 -6.04 -10.76
CA ALA A 229 9.64 -7.04 -9.87
C ALA A 229 10.71 -7.86 -9.14
N ASP A 230 11.74 -8.32 -9.84
CA ASP A 230 12.78 -9.20 -9.30
C ASP A 230 13.67 -8.46 -8.31
N THR A 231 14.09 -7.24 -8.66
CA THR A 231 14.87 -6.34 -7.80
C THR A 231 14.08 -6.03 -6.53
N ARG A 232 12.79 -5.68 -6.66
CA ARG A 232 11.93 -5.44 -5.51
C ARG A 232 11.86 -6.65 -4.57
N TRP A 233 11.67 -7.86 -5.11
CA TRP A 233 11.66 -9.07 -4.30
C TRP A 233 12.99 -9.29 -3.60
N SER A 234 14.11 -9.10 -4.31
CA SER A 234 15.46 -9.26 -3.73
C SER A 234 15.77 -8.26 -2.62
N GLU A 235 15.37 -6.99 -2.80
CA GLU A 235 15.76 -5.89 -1.92
C GLU A 235 14.81 -5.72 -0.73
N LEU A 236 13.51 -5.89 -0.91
CA LEU A 236 12.52 -5.58 0.13
C LEU A 236 12.27 -6.73 1.11
N THR A 237 12.75 -7.94 0.84
CA THR A 237 12.61 -9.10 1.74
C THR A 237 13.70 -9.16 2.80
N CYS A 238 13.67 -8.23 3.74
CA CYS A 238 14.57 -8.19 4.91
C CYS A 238 16.07 -8.20 4.56
N ARG A 239 16.46 -7.55 3.45
CA ARG A 239 17.86 -7.45 3.03
C ARG A 239 18.61 -6.38 3.84
N PRO A 240 19.70 -6.71 4.54
CA PRO A 240 20.47 -5.73 5.32
C PRO A 240 21.03 -4.59 4.48
N GLU A 241 21.50 -4.88 3.28
CA GLU A 241 22.06 -3.87 2.37
C GLU A 241 21.02 -2.84 1.94
N PHE A 242 19.75 -3.24 1.81
CA PHE A 242 18.68 -2.28 1.52
C PHE A 242 18.39 -1.37 2.71
N ALA A 243 18.42 -1.90 3.94
CA ALA A 243 18.31 -1.06 5.13
C ALA A 243 19.47 -0.05 5.23
N ALA A 244 20.70 -0.48 4.94
CA ALA A 244 21.87 0.39 4.89
C ALA A 244 21.76 1.46 3.80
N PHE A 245 21.30 1.11 2.59
CA PHE A 245 21.02 2.09 1.53
C PHE A 245 20.05 3.18 2.01
N LEU A 246 18.95 2.81 2.66
CA LEU A 246 17.99 3.80 3.16
C LEU A 246 18.59 4.66 4.27
N ALA A 247 19.27 4.05 5.25
CA ALA A 247 19.75 4.72 6.46
C ALA A 247 21.01 5.57 6.22
N ASP A 248 21.98 5.01 5.52
CA ASP A 248 23.36 5.49 5.45
C ASP A 248 23.69 6.18 4.12
N GLU A 249 22.83 6.06 3.11
CA GLU A 249 23.01 6.72 1.81
C GLU A 249 21.87 7.69 1.49
N LEU A 250 20.61 7.22 1.51
CA LEU A 250 19.45 8.02 1.11
C LEU A 250 19.18 9.20 2.06
N LEU A 251 19.20 8.98 3.38
CA LEU A 251 18.98 10.06 4.35
C LEU A 251 20.11 11.11 4.31
N PRO A 252 21.41 10.74 4.33
CA PRO A 252 22.49 11.72 4.15
C PRO A 252 22.44 12.45 2.80
N TRP A 253 22.05 11.75 1.73
CA TRP A 253 21.86 12.36 0.41
C TRP A 253 20.79 13.46 0.44
N ALA A 254 19.71 13.26 1.19
CA ALA A 254 18.66 14.26 1.40
C ALA A 254 19.14 15.43 2.28
N ALA A 255 19.86 15.15 3.37
CA ALA A 255 20.40 16.17 4.27
C ALA A 255 21.42 17.10 3.61
N ALA A 256 22.14 16.63 2.59
CA ALA A 256 23.01 17.47 1.77
C ALA A 256 22.27 18.47 0.86
N ARG A 257 20.93 18.36 0.74
CA ARG A 257 20.10 19.16 -0.19
C ARG A 257 19.07 20.01 0.52
N LEU A 258 18.50 19.52 1.61
CA LEU A 258 17.42 20.14 2.35
C LEU A 258 17.68 20.03 3.86
N PRO A 259 17.19 20.97 4.69
CA PRO A 259 17.31 20.89 6.13
C PRO A 259 16.33 19.84 6.67
N VAL A 260 16.69 18.56 6.54
CA VAL A 260 15.90 17.44 7.07
C VAL A 260 16.35 17.07 8.47
N THR A 261 15.44 16.51 9.27
CA THR A 261 15.69 16.07 10.64
C THR A 261 16.64 14.86 10.70
N ASP A 262 17.51 14.83 11.71
CA ASP A 262 18.22 13.61 12.13
C ASP A 262 17.51 12.90 13.31
N ASP A 263 16.41 13.46 13.84
CA ASP A 263 15.61 12.82 14.88
C ASP A 263 14.78 11.64 14.34
N PRO A 264 15.03 10.38 14.75
CA PRO A 264 14.27 9.23 14.28
C PRO A 264 12.77 9.33 14.58
N ALA A 265 12.38 10.02 15.66
CA ALA A 265 10.97 10.20 15.99
C ALA A 265 10.18 10.98 14.93
N ARG A 266 10.88 11.74 14.06
CA ARG A 266 10.33 12.53 12.96
C ARG A 266 10.65 11.95 11.58
N THR A 267 11.17 10.72 11.54
CA THR A 267 11.48 9.99 10.31
C THR A 267 10.58 8.77 10.21
N VAL A 268 9.78 8.72 9.15
CA VAL A 268 8.87 7.63 8.82
C VAL A 268 9.44 6.82 7.67
N VAL A 269 9.48 5.50 7.81
CA VAL A 269 9.63 4.57 6.69
C VAL A 269 8.31 3.85 6.45
N ALA A 270 7.82 3.91 5.22
CA ALA A 270 6.49 3.45 4.84
C ALA A 270 6.52 2.57 3.59
N GLY A 271 5.60 1.61 3.51
CA GLY A 271 5.44 0.79 2.32
C GLY A 271 4.29 -0.20 2.39
N GLN A 272 4.00 -0.81 1.24
CA GLN A 272 2.88 -1.73 1.05
C GLN A 272 3.40 -3.12 0.70
N SER A 273 2.75 -4.19 1.17
CA SER A 273 3.17 -5.56 0.82
C SER A 273 4.64 -5.82 1.23
N LEU A 274 5.53 -6.16 0.28
CA LEU A 274 6.97 -6.23 0.54
C LEU A 274 7.56 -4.91 1.02
N GLY A 275 7.07 -3.77 0.57
CA GLY A 275 7.46 -2.46 1.10
C GLY A 275 7.13 -2.33 2.60
N GLY A 276 6.00 -2.88 3.06
CA GLY A 276 5.66 -2.88 4.48
C GLY A 276 6.62 -3.75 5.31
N LEU A 277 6.99 -4.92 4.77
CA LEU A 277 8.00 -5.80 5.35
C LEU A 277 9.39 -5.12 5.38
N GLY A 278 9.81 -4.54 4.27
CA GLY A 278 11.08 -3.83 4.11
C GLY A 278 11.19 -2.60 5.01
N ALA A 279 10.11 -1.82 5.14
CA ALA A 279 10.02 -0.68 6.05
C ALA A 279 10.22 -1.09 7.51
N ALA A 280 9.49 -2.13 7.96
CA ALA A 280 9.66 -2.67 9.30
C ALA A 280 11.08 -3.20 9.54
N HIS A 281 11.65 -3.92 8.57
CA HIS A 281 13.03 -4.41 8.64
C HIS A 281 14.06 -3.28 8.72
N ALA A 282 13.90 -2.23 7.91
CA ALA A 282 14.79 -1.07 7.91
C ALA A 282 14.78 -0.36 9.28
N ALA A 283 13.60 -0.13 9.86
CA ALA A 283 13.49 0.49 11.17
C ALA A 283 14.05 -0.38 12.30
N MET A 284 13.86 -1.70 12.23
CA MET A 284 14.50 -2.61 13.19
C MET A 284 16.02 -2.66 13.06
N SER A 285 16.55 -2.44 11.85
CA SER A 285 17.99 -2.49 11.58
C SER A 285 18.69 -1.16 11.90
N ALA A 286 17.98 -0.04 11.74
CA ALA A 286 18.48 1.30 12.00
C ALA A 286 17.48 2.15 12.84
N PRO A 287 17.14 1.73 14.08
CA PRO A 287 16.15 2.43 14.90
C PRO A 287 16.60 3.85 15.33
N GLY A 288 17.91 4.14 15.23
CA GLY A 288 18.45 5.49 15.42
C GLY A 288 18.20 6.44 14.23
N ARG A 289 17.76 5.93 13.08
CA ARG A 289 17.42 6.70 11.88
C ARG A 289 15.92 6.70 11.59
N PHE A 290 15.23 5.59 11.87
CA PHE A 290 13.79 5.43 11.64
C PHE A 290 13.07 5.10 12.95
N GLY A 291 12.33 6.05 13.49
CA GLY A 291 11.52 5.87 14.70
C GLY A 291 10.06 5.51 14.41
N ASN A 292 9.64 5.49 13.14
CA ASN A 292 8.26 5.23 12.76
C ASN A 292 8.16 4.31 11.54
N VAL A 293 7.33 3.28 11.66
CA VAL A 293 6.98 2.35 10.58
C VAL A 293 5.52 2.52 10.24
N LEU A 294 5.23 2.73 8.95
CA LEU A 294 3.89 2.66 8.40
C LEU A 294 3.82 1.51 7.39
N ALA A 295 3.35 0.35 7.84
CA ALA A 295 3.29 -0.86 7.03
C ALA A 295 1.84 -1.20 6.67
N GLN A 296 1.55 -1.23 5.37
CA GLN A 296 0.21 -1.50 4.85
C GLN A 296 0.22 -2.85 4.16
N SER A 297 -0.64 -3.76 4.60
CA SER A 297 -0.72 -5.12 4.07
C SER A 297 0.65 -5.81 4.02
N GLY A 298 1.51 -5.54 5.00
CA GLY A 298 2.91 -5.95 4.98
C GLY A 298 3.06 -7.47 4.85
N SER A 299 4.02 -7.93 4.03
CA SER A 299 4.23 -9.36 3.75
C SER A 299 4.93 -10.10 4.90
N PHE A 300 4.43 -9.94 6.13
CA PHE A 300 5.00 -10.55 7.34
C PHE A 300 4.84 -12.07 7.40
N TRP A 301 4.13 -12.68 6.46
CA TRP A 301 4.11 -14.14 6.25
C TRP A 301 5.46 -14.65 5.70
N TRP A 302 6.22 -13.81 5.01
CA TRP A 302 7.46 -14.19 4.35
C TRP A 302 8.57 -14.63 5.33
N PRO A 303 9.48 -15.54 4.91
CA PRO A 303 9.46 -16.35 3.69
C PRO A 303 8.50 -17.53 3.77
N ASP A 304 8.33 -18.29 2.70
CA ASP A 304 7.65 -19.58 2.81
C ASP A 304 8.52 -20.62 3.53
N GLY A 305 7.88 -21.67 4.06
CA GLY A 305 8.57 -22.82 4.63
C GLY A 305 9.01 -22.65 6.09
N PRO A 306 10.05 -23.38 6.56
CA PRO A 306 10.40 -23.46 7.99
C PRO A 306 10.82 -22.14 8.63
N ARG A 307 11.12 -21.12 7.82
CA ARG A 307 11.51 -19.79 8.28
C ARG A 307 10.37 -18.77 8.22
N ALA A 308 9.14 -19.21 7.96
CA ALA A 308 8.00 -18.32 7.84
C ALA A 308 7.85 -17.33 8.98
N GLU A 309 7.35 -16.15 8.63
CA GLU A 309 7.23 -15.02 9.54
C GLU A 309 8.56 -14.64 10.19
N TRP A 310 9.64 -14.66 9.40
CA TRP A 310 11.00 -14.48 9.91
C TRP A 310 11.13 -13.18 10.70
N LEU A 311 10.58 -12.07 10.19
CA LEU A 311 10.68 -10.77 10.85
C LEU A 311 9.88 -10.72 12.15
N THR A 312 8.67 -11.30 12.18
CA THR A 312 7.85 -11.43 13.39
C THR A 312 8.59 -12.25 14.46
N ASN A 313 9.17 -13.39 14.06
CA ASN A 313 9.97 -14.24 14.93
C ASN A 313 11.24 -13.58 15.45
N ARG A 314 11.83 -12.66 14.69
CA ARG A 314 12.95 -11.81 15.13
C ARG A 314 12.48 -10.78 16.14
N LEU A 315 11.36 -10.11 15.87
CA LEU A 315 10.78 -9.09 16.76
C LEU A 315 10.46 -9.67 18.13
N ALA A 316 9.88 -10.88 18.19
CA ALA A 316 9.60 -11.59 19.43
C ALA A 316 10.83 -11.85 20.32
N ARG A 317 12.04 -11.83 19.76
CA ARG A 317 13.31 -12.10 20.46
C ARG A 317 14.17 -10.84 20.63
N THR A 318 13.71 -9.70 20.13
CA THR A 318 14.44 -8.44 20.15
C THR A 318 13.91 -7.60 21.30
N PRO A 319 14.77 -7.08 22.21
CA PRO A 319 14.34 -6.09 23.18
C PRO A 319 13.64 -4.91 22.49
N ARG A 320 12.61 -4.34 23.13
CA ARG A 320 11.82 -3.24 22.55
C ARG A 320 12.73 -2.13 22.02
N LEU A 321 12.58 -1.83 20.73
CA LEU A 321 13.28 -0.75 20.04
C LEU A 321 12.45 0.54 20.15
N PRO A 322 13.07 1.74 20.04
CA PRO A 322 12.35 3.01 20.04
C PRO A 322 11.67 3.28 18.68
N VAL A 323 10.80 2.36 18.25
CA VAL A 323 10.12 2.39 16.95
C VAL A 323 8.61 2.26 17.16
N ARG A 324 7.84 3.20 16.61
CA ARG A 324 6.37 3.15 16.58
C ARG A 324 5.90 2.42 15.34
N PHE A 325 5.00 1.45 15.51
CA PHE A 325 4.43 0.68 14.41
C PHE A 325 2.99 1.13 14.13
N ARG A 326 2.68 1.38 12.85
CA ARG A 326 1.34 1.60 12.33
C ARG A 326 1.05 0.58 11.25
N LEU A 327 0.14 -0.31 11.55
CA LEU A 327 -0.16 -1.50 10.75
C LEU A 327 -1.60 -1.42 10.25
N SER A 328 -1.79 -1.63 8.95
CA SER A 328 -3.13 -1.72 8.34
C SER A 328 -3.22 -2.94 7.42
N PHE A 329 -4.34 -3.66 7.43
CA PHE A 329 -4.55 -4.87 6.62
C PHE A 329 -5.99 -4.97 6.13
N GLY A 330 -6.19 -5.50 4.92
CA GLY A 330 -7.50 -5.79 4.39
C GLY A 330 -8.10 -7.06 5.00
N GLU A 331 -9.39 -7.00 5.35
CA GLU A 331 -10.16 -8.14 5.86
C GLU A 331 -10.17 -9.34 4.86
N GLN A 332 -10.02 -9.07 3.56
CA GLN A 332 -10.02 -10.11 2.52
C GLN A 332 -8.64 -10.72 2.24
N GLU A 333 -7.58 -10.33 2.96
CA GLU A 333 -6.22 -10.80 2.72
C GLU A 333 -5.91 -12.15 3.38
N TRP A 334 -6.46 -13.23 2.85
CA TRP A 334 -6.37 -14.61 3.39
C TRP A 334 -4.99 -15.16 3.81
N VAL A 335 -3.89 -14.62 3.29
CA VAL A 335 -2.50 -15.03 3.57
C VAL A 335 -1.83 -14.03 4.49
N ALA A 336 -2.00 -12.73 4.21
CA ALA A 336 -1.36 -11.68 4.98
C ALA A 336 -2.05 -11.46 6.33
N LEU A 337 -3.38 -11.51 6.40
CA LEU A 337 -4.16 -11.21 7.59
C LEU A 337 -3.86 -12.14 8.77
N PRO A 338 -3.77 -13.48 8.61
CA PRO A 338 -3.36 -14.35 9.71
C PRO A 338 -1.96 -14.04 10.25
N ALA A 339 -0.98 -13.77 9.38
CA ALA A 339 0.37 -13.39 9.79
C ALA A 339 0.40 -12.02 10.48
N ALA A 340 -0.41 -11.07 10.01
CA ALA A 340 -0.57 -9.75 10.59
C ALA A 340 -1.13 -9.79 12.02
N ARG A 341 -2.15 -10.62 12.25
CA ARG A 341 -2.72 -10.82 13.60
C ARG A 341 -1.70 -11.44 14.57
N ARG A 342 -0.84 -12.35 14.09
CA ARG A 342 0.28 -12.89 14.89
C ARG A 342 1.34 -11.82 15.17
N LEU A 343 1.71 -11.00 14.18
CA LEU A 343 2.61 -9.87 14.39
C LEU A 343 2.07 -8.90 15.45
N ARG A 344 0.78 -8.56 15.39
CA ARG A 344 0.13 -7.73 16.40
C ARG A 344 0.31 -8.31 17.80
N ALA A 345 0.00 -9.60 17.99
CA ALA A 345 0.16 -10.26 19.29
C ALA A 345 1.62 -10.24 19.77
N VAL A 346 2.59 -10.39 18.87
CA VAL A 346 4.02 -10.29 19.19
C VAL A 346 4.43 -8.87 19.59
N LEU A 347 3.92 -7.84 18.90
CA LEU A 347 4.17 -6.44 19.25
C LEU A 347 3.63 -6.11 20.66
N GLU A 348 2.41 -6.54 20.96
CA GLU A 348 1.79 -6.40 22.29
C GLU A 348 2.65 -7.10 23.36
N GLN A 349 3.05 -8.36 23.13
CA GLN A 349 3.91 -9.11 24.07
C GLN A 349 5.31 -8.52 24.25
N ALA A 350 5.85 -7.87 23.22
CA ALA A 350 7.14 -7.21 23.25
C ALA A 350 7.10 -5.78 23.84
N GLY A 351 5.92 -5.33 24.32
CA GLY A 351 5.75 -4.03 24.99
C GLY A 351 5.62 -2.85 24.04
N TYR A 352 5.23 -3.05 22.79
CA TYR A 352 4.88 -1.95 21.87
C TYR A 352 3.43 -1.52 22.09
N ASP A 353 3.14 -1.02 23.30
CA ASP A 353 1.79 -0.54 23.68
C ASP A 353 1.32 0.67 22.85
N ASP A 354 2.27 1.34 22.21
CA ASP A 354 2.08 2.46 21.32
C ASP A 354 1.91 2.05 19.85
N ALA A 355 1.90 0.76 19.51
CA ALA A 355 1.61 0.28 18.16
C ALA A 355 0.11 0.40 17.82
N SER A 356 -0.20 0.76 16.58
CA SER A 356 -1.58 0.74 16.07
C SER A 356 -1.76 -0.36 15.02
N TYR A 357 -2.94 -0.99 15.04
CA TYR A 357 -3.34 -2.04 14.12
C TYR A 357 -4.78 -1.82 13.67
N ARG A 358 -4.99 -1.75 12.35
CA ARG A 358 -6.30 -1.55 11.73
C ARG A 358 -6.59 -2.64 10.70
N GLU A 359 -7.81 -3.15 10.72
CA GLU A 359 -8.37 -3.95 9.63
C GLU A 359 -9.37 -3.08 8.86
N PHE A 360 -9.33 -3.11 7.53
CA PHE A 360 -10.25 -2.36 6.67
C PHE A 360 -11.02 -3.31 5.75
N ASN A 361 -12.24 -2.91 5.38
CA ASN A 361 -13.11 -3.69 4.51
C ASN A 361 -12.64 -3.62 3.04
N GLY A 362 -11.60 -4.38 2.74
CA GLY A 362 -10.92 -4.42 1.46
C GLY A 362 -9.87 -5.51 1.39
N GLY A 363 -9.13 -5.50 0.29
CA GLY A 363 -8.06 -6.45 0.01
C GLY A 363 -6.67 -5.81 -0.07
N HIS A 364 -5.83 -6.42 -0.90
CA HIS A 364 -4.43 -6.04 -1.11
C HIS A 364 -4.33 -5.03 -2.25
N ASP A 365 -4.66 -3.76 -1.96
CA ASP A 365 -5.08 -2.80 -2.98
C ASP A 365 -4.58 -1.37 -2.74
N TYR A 366 -4.01 -0.74 -3.78
CA TYR A 366 -3.60 0.66 -3.75
C TYR A 366 -4.77 1.63 -3.51
N LEU A 367 -6.00 1.27 -3.88
CA LEU A 367 -7.17 2.09 -3.55
C LEU A 367 -7.33 2.22 -2.02
N TRP A 368 -7.14 1.13 -1.28
CA TRP A 368 -7.16 1.16 0.18
C TRP A 368 -5.91 1.75 0.79
N TRP A 369 -4.73 1.38 0.27
CA TRP A 369 -3.46 1.88 0.77
C TRP A 369 -3.35 3.40 0.67
N ARG A 370 -4.00 4.05 -0.29
CA ARG A 370 -4.11 5.52 -0.35
C ARG A 370 -4.78 6.11 0.91
N THR A 371 -5.86 5.54 1.41
CA THR A 371 -6.50 6.06 2.64
C THR A 371 -5.69 5.72 3.87
N GLU A 372 -5.20 4.49 3.96
CA GLU A 372 -4.42 4.08 5.13
C GLU A 372 -3.07 4.80 5.21
N LEU A 373 -2.51 5.27 4.08
CA LEU A 373 -1.32 6.10 4.04
C LEU A 373 -1.61 7.47 4.66
N ALA A 374 -2.70 8.11 4.24
CA ALA A 374 -3.15 9.39 4.80
C ALA A 374 -3.38 9.28 6.31
N ALA A 375 -4.16 8.29 6.74
CA ALA A 375 -4.47 8.08 8.16
C ALA A 375 -3.21 7.79 8.99
N GLY A 376 -2.32 6.93 8.48
CA GLY A 376 -1.08 6.58 9.17
C GLY A 376 -0.08 7.75 9.29
N LEU A 377 0.01 8.60 8.28
CA LEU A 377 0.84 9.81 8.35
C LEU A 377 0.31 10.80 9.39
N VAL A 378 -1.01 11.01 9.43
CA VAL A 378 -1.65 11.87 10.44
C VAL A 378 -1.43 11.34 11.86
N ASP A 379 -1.56 10.03 12.06
CA ASP A 379 -1.35 9.41 13.38
C ASP A 379 0.13 9.48 13.85
N LEU A 380 1.09 9.48 12.92
CA LEU A 380 2.52 9.53 13.25
C LEU A 380 3.09 10.94 13.40
N LEU A 381 2.59 11.89 12.58
CA LEU A 381 3.18 13.22 12.43
C LEU A 381 2.21 14.36 12.74
N GLY A 382 0.91 14.09 12.91
CA GLY A 382 -0.08 15.11 13.20
C GLY A 382 0.10 15.78 14.56
N PRO A 383 -0.66 16.86 14.83
CA PRO A 383 -0.51 17.65 16.06
C PRO A 383 -0.75 16.85 17.34
N ASP A 384 -1.60 15.83 17.28
CA ASP A 384 -1.94 14.93 18.39
C ASP A 384 -1.03 13.69 18.46
N ALA A 385 -0.01 13.60 17.60
CA ALA A 385 0.89 12.45 17.58
C ALA A 385 1.59 12.31 18.95
N PRO A 386 1.62 11.11 19.55
CA PRO A 386 2.20 10.94 20.87
C PRO A 386 3.67 11.34 20.87
N SER A 387 4.08 12.17 21.83
CA SER A 387 5.47 12.59 21.99
C SER A 387 6.38 11.36 22.13
N ALA A 388 7.51 11.35 21.43
CA ALA A 388 8.47 10.24 21.51
C ALA A 388 8.82 9.92 22.97
N SER A 389 8.81 8.62 23.33
CA SER A 389 9.31 8.20 24.63
C SER A 389 10.75 8.73 24.81
N PRO A 390 11.13 9.23 26.00
CA PRO A 390 12.45 9.80 26.21
C PRO A 390 13.54 8.79 25.85
N ARG A 391 14.57 9.26 25.13
CA ARG A 391 15.75 8.48 24.74
C ARG A 391 16.26 7.71 25.97
N VAL A 392 16.27 6.38 25.91
CA VAL A 392 17.04 5.58 26.88
C VAL A 392 18.51 5.90 26.63
N PRO A 393 19.26 6.48 27.59
CA PRO A 393 20.65 6.79 27.36
C PRO A 393 21.41 5.49 27.15
N VAL A 394 22.12 5.40 26.02
CA VAL A 394 23.15 4.39 25.80
C VAL A 394 24.16 4.58 26.93
N ARG A 395 24.25 3.63 27.86
CA ARG A 395 25.31 3.63 28.85
C ARG A 395 26.63 3.43 28.11
N GLU A 396 27.39 4.49 27.93
CA GLU A 396 28.81 4.38 27.59
C GLU A 396 29.45 3.48 28.65
N HIS A 397 29.92 2.31 28.25
CA HIS A 397 30.82 1.52 29.07
C HIS A 397 32.13 2.28 29.17
N GLY A 398 32.24 3.07 30.24
CA GLY A 398 33.47 3.74 30.63
C GLY A 398 34.61 2.73 30.69
N VAL A 399 35.62 2.99 29.89
CA VAL A 399 36.93 2.35 29.95
C VAL A 399 37.46 2.56 31.37
N GLY A 400 37.45 1.50 32.17
CA GLY A 400 38.01 1.48 33.51
C GLY A 400 39.51 1.75 33.46
N ARG A 401 39.91 2.93 33.93
CA ARG A 401 41.29 3.27 34.27
C ARG A 401 41.73 2.46 35.49
N GLY A 402 42.89 1.83 35.36
CA GLY A 402 43.93 1.73 36.39
C GLY A 402 43.57 1.01 37.70
N VAL A 403 43.97 -0.26 37.81
CA VAL A 403 44.29 -0.88 39.09
C VAL A 403 45.79 -0.74 39.31
N GLN A 404 46.16 0.09 40.30
CA GLN A 404 47.50 0.15 40.88
C GLN A 404 47.39 -0.51 42.26
N MET A 405 48.05 -1.65 42.46
CA MET A 405 48.13 -2.33 43.76
C MET A 405 49.42 -1.92 44.47
N PRO A 406 49.39 -1.66 45.80
CA PRO A 406 50.58 -1.48 46.61
C PRO A 406 51.03 -2.82 47.23
N GLY A 407 52.35 -3.00 47.40
CA GLY A 407 52.96 -4.08 48.16
C GLY A 407 53.90 -4.95 47.35
#